data_AF-A0A1H4UBH6-F1
#
_entry.id   AF-A0A1H4UBH6-F1
#
_cell.length_a   1.000
_cell.length_b   1.000
_cell.length_c   1.000
_cell.angle_alpha   90.00
_cell.angle_beta   90.00
_cell.angle_gamma   90.00
#
_symmetry.space_group_name_H-M   'P 1'
#
loop_
_entity.id
_entity.type
_entity.pdbx_description
1 polymer ?
#
loop_
_entity_poly.entity_id
_entity_poly.type
_entity_poly.pdbx_seq_one_letter_code
_entity_poly.pdbx_strand_id
1 'polypeptide(L)'
;MRLSTLTEVTTSPGRQRACIRGFTLIAEAADLGVSARKMSPFERPSLSPWLRRPDEYDAIVWSHVDRAVRSVAHMSELIEWGQRCAITLVFGMSEGRQPLVVTPQADGDAIRRCMNLAYAAEQESRALSARLTSTHEALRATGRYGGGLAPFGYKKAPHSSGVGWCLAPDPETLTVVHAIVDDVHSGLSLVAIAHKLEAAGVLVPRDRHAQLQGRPTGGRRHGRDFDRCRWTAGSLSKILRTPTLMGHRVHRGKTVRDAEGSPILIGPPLLTEAEFQALQDTLDARSNGIHPQRRATSLLIGVAHCAGCNGRMYFATRKAYTYGDYACRASARGTTCAAPAAIRAGWLDEYTVSRYREAVAVDGEVTRERLLRDGVRVTVAKGRSGGGPERLAGPDTSRLTFTVGSSHP
;
A
#
# COMPACT_ATOMS: atom_id res chain seq x y z
N MET A 1 -3.25 -1.99 24.93
CA MET A 1 -3.26 -0.50 24.92
C MET A 1 -2.95 0.11 23.54
N ARG A 2 -3.28 1.41 23.28
CA ARG A 2 -2.75 2.21 22.14
C ARG A 2 -2.24 3.57 22.61
N LEU A 3 -0.96 3.85 22.37
CA LEU A 3 -0.37 5.19 22.32
C LEU A 3 -0.50 5.70 20.87
N SER A 4 -1.16 6.84 20.70
CA SER A 4 -1.13 7.60 19.45
C SER A 4 -0.82 9.04 19.83
N THR A 5 0.38 9.50 19.45
CA THR A 5 0.80 10.90 19.28
C THR A 5 0.29 11.88 20.35
N LEU A 6 1.22 12.31 21.21
CA LEU A 6 1.12 13.42 22.16
C LEU A 6 0.27 14.59 21.63
N THR A 7 -1.00 14.58 21.98
CA THR A 7 -1.79 15.77 22.30
C THR A 7 -2.20 15.61 23.76
N GLU A 8 -1.98 16.66 24.55
CA GLU A 8 -1.99 16.68 26.03
C GLU A 8 -3.35 16.38 26.71
N VAL A 9 -4.25 15.64 26.07
CA VAL A 9 -5.59 15.32 26.61
C VAL A 9 -5.81 13.80 26.75
N THR A 10 -4.78 12.96 26.60
CA THR A 10 -4.95 11.50 26.72
C THR A 10 -4.31 10.93 27.99
N THR A 11 -5.18 10.38 28.83
CA THR A 11 -4.95 9.68 30.10
C THR A 11 -3.85 8.61 29.98
N SER A 12 -2.80 8.76 30.80
CA SER A 12 -1.61 7.90 30.86
C SER A 12 -1.91 6.40 31.10
N PRO A 13 -1.01 5.47 30.73
CA PRO A 13 -1.16 4.02 30.96
C PRO A 13 -1.47 3.64 32.43
N GLY A 14 -0.92 4.39 33.38
CA GLY A 14 -1.20 4.22 34.81
C GLY A 14 -2.67 4.53 35.17
N ARG A 15 -3.31 5.49 34.50
CA ARG A 15 -4.74 5.78 34.67
C ARG A 15 -5.65 4.74 34.02
N GLN A 16 -5.20 4.05 32.97
CA GLN A 16 -5.97 2.98 32.31
C GLN A 16 -6.07 1.72 33.18
N ARG A 17 -5.04 1.40 33.99
CA ARG A 17 -5.09 0.31 34.98
C ARG A 17 -6.08 0.57 36.12
N ALA A 18 -6.35 1.84 36.45
CA ALA A 18 -7.23 2.20 37.56
C ALA A 18 -8.72 1.86 37.31
N CYS A 19 -9.13 1.64 36.05
CA CYS A 19 -10.49 1.18 35.70
C CYS A 19 -10.72 -0.32 35.97
N ILE A 20 -9.65 -1.10 36.21
CA ILE A 20 -9.73 -2.55 36.45
C ILE A 20 -9.80 -2.77 37.96
N ARG A 21 -10.98 -2.54 38.56
CA ARG A 21 -11.24 -2.92 39.95
C ARG A 21 -12.14 -4.17 39.94
N GLY A 22 -11.70 -5.26 40.56
CA GLY A 22 -12.48 -6.50 40.71
C GLY A 22 -12.22 -7.61 39.68
N PHE A 23 -11.22 -7.48 38.81
CA PHE A 23 -10.83 -8.53 37.84
C PHE A 23 -9.34 -8.90 37.97
N THR A 24 -9.01 -10.17 37.76
CA THR A 24 -7.63 -10.66 37.64
C THR A 24 -7.20 -10.58 36.18
N LEU A 25 -6.08 -9.92 35.88
CA LEU A 25 -5.58 -9.77 34.52
C LEU A 25 -4.95 -11.10 34.03
N ILE A 26 -5.57 -11.73 33.03
CA ILE A 26 -5.07 -12.96 32.40
C ILE A 26 -4.14 -12.64 31.22
N ALA A 27 -4.48 -11.62 30.42
CA ALA A 27 -3.66 -11.20 29.29
C ALA A 27 -3.95 -9.75 28.85
N GLU A 28 -3.00 -9.14 28.15
CA GLU A 28 -3.18 -7.84 27.50
C GLU A 28 -3.10 -7.96 25.97
N ALA A 29 -4.14 -7.51 25.26
CA ALA A 29 -4.13 -7.34 23.82
C ALA A 29 -3.85 -5.88 23.42
N ALA A 30 -2.83 -5.65 22.59
CA ALA A 30 -2.47 -4.33 22.09
C ALA A 30 -2.38 -4.31 20.56
N ASP A 31 -3.33 -3.65 19.91
CA ASP A 31 -3.36 -3.44 18.46
C ASP A 31 -2.93 -2.00 18.10
N LEU A 32 -1.61 -1.79 18.02
CA LEU A 32 -1.06 -0.49 17.61
C LEU A 32 -1.26 -0.26 16.10
N GLY A 33 -1.84 0.89 15.73
CA GLY A 33 -2.00 1.28 14.32
C GLY A 33 -3.26 0.77 13.62
N VAL A 34 -4.09 -0.05 14.26
CA VAL A 34 -5.32 -0.61 13.66
C VAL A 34 -6.51 0.34 13.85
N SER A 35 -7.21 0.69 12.77
CA SER A 35 -8.35 1.61 12.85
C SER A 35 -9.63 0.90 13.30
N ALA A 36 -10.15 1.26 14.48
CA ALA A 36 -11.41 0.74 15.02
C ALA A 36 -12.67 1.08 14.18
N ARG A 37 -12.53 1.92 13.15
CA ARG A 37 -13.57 2.21 12.16
C ARG A 37 -13.54 1.25 10.95
N LYS A 38 -12.35 0.81 10.54
CA LYS A 38 -12.15 0.03 9.31
C LYS A 38 -12.02 -1.48 9.54
N MET A 39 -11.71 -1.88 10.76
CA MET A 39 -11.45 -3.28 11.11
C MET A 39 -12.35 -3.68 12.27
N SER A 40 -13.10 -4.77 12.09
CA SER A 40 -13.95 -5.35 13.13
C SER A 40 -13.08 -5.81 14.31
N PRO A 41 -13.58 -5.79 15.57
CA PRO A 41 -12.90 -6.41 16.70
C PRO A 41 -12.40 -7.84 16.41
N PHE A 42 -13.17 -8.62 15.64
CA PHE A 42 -12.87 -10.02 15.28
C PHE A 42 -11.73 -10.20 14.27
N GLU A 43 -11.29 -9.13 13.61
CA GLU A 43 -10.21 -9.16 12.62
C GLU A 43 -8.91 -8.57 13.16
N ARG A 44 -8.91 -8.08 14.40
CA ARG A 44 -7.74 -7.42 14.97
C ARG A 44 -6.65 -8.44 15.32
N PRO A 45 -5.39 -8.23 14.91
CA PRO A 45 -4.33 -9.24 15.07
C PRO A 45 -4.13 -9.71 16.52
N SER A 46 -4.16 -8.81 17.50
CA SER A 46 -3.91 -9.14 18.90
C SER A 46 -5.19 -9.53 19.65
N LEU A 47 -6.36 -8.99 19.29
CA LEU A 47 -7.63 -9.27 19.97
C LEU A 47 -8.36 -10.50 19.40
N SER A 48 -8.32 -10.73 18.08
CA SER A 48 -9.03 -11.85 17.45
C SER A 48 -8.66 -13.24 17.95
N PRO A 49 -7.40 -13.56 18.35
CA PRO A 49 -7.08 -14.87 18.92
C PRO A 49 -7.73 -15.12 20.29
N TRP A 50 -8.04 -14.05 21.04
CA TRP A 50 -8.77 -14.14 22.31
C TRP A 50 -10.27 -14.32 22.07
N LEU A 51 -10.85 -13.58 21.11
CA LEU A 51 -12.26 -13.73 20.75
C LEU A 51 -12.62 -15.13 20.20
N ARG A 52 -11.62 -15.89 19.74
CA ARG A 52 -11.76 -17.30 19.29
C ARG A 52 -11.67 -18.32 20.42
N ARG A 53 -11.26 -17.91 21.62
CA ARG A 53 -11.05 -18.77 22.80
C ARG A 53 -11.80 -18.18 24.01
N PRO A 54 -13.13 -18.03 23.93
CA PRO A 54 -13.91 -17.38 24.99
C PRO A 54 -13.86 -18.17 26.31
N ASP A 55 -13.63 -19.49 26.29
CA ASP A 55 -13.62 -20.32 27.49
C ASP A 55 -12.44 -20.05 28.46
N GLU A 56 -11.46 -19.23 28.05
CA GLU A 56 -10.28 -18.91 28.85
C GLU A 56 -10.46 -17.69 29.78
N TYR A 57 -11.58 -16.96 29.68
CA TYR A 57 -11.81 -15.73 30.46
C TYR A 57 -13.29 -15.39 30.58
N ASP A 58 -13.67 -14.62 31.62
CA ASP A 58 -15.06 -14.25 31.87
C ASP A 58 -15.44 -12.85 31.37
N ALA A 59 -14.45 -11.99 31.14
CA ALA A 59 -14.67 -10.60 30.77
C ALA A 59 -13.58 -10.01 29.88
N ILE A 60 -13.98 -9.06 29.04
CA ILE A 60 -13.05 -8.22 28.27
C ILE A 60 -13.22 -6.76 28.70
N VAL A 61 -12.10 -6.13 29.05
CA VAL A 61 -12.06 -4.75 29.53
C VAL A 61 -11.39 -3.84 28.50
N TRP A 62 -12.08 -2.79 28.09
CA TRP A 62 -11.51 -1.69 27.31
C TRP A 62 -11.40 -0.44 28.16
N SER A 63 -10.37 0.38 27.94
CA SER A 63 -10.22 1.65 28.65
C SER A 63 -11.28 2.68 28.28
N HIS A 64 -11.86 2.57 27.07
CA HIS A 64 -12.92 3.43 26.57
C HIS A 64 -13.68 2.77 25.41
N VAL A 65 -14.95 3.11 25.20
CA VAL A 65 -15.80 2.54 24.11
C VAL A 65 -15.17 2.71 22.74
N ASP A 66 -14.55 3.87 22.48
CA ASP A 66 -13.88 4.17 21.19
C ASP A 66 -12.65 3.28 20.90
N ARG A 67 -12.14 2.56 21.91
CA ARG A 67 -11.07 1.55 21.78
C ARG A 67 -11.63 0.18 21.42
N ALA A 68 -12.85 -0.11 21.84
CA ALA A 68 -13.56 -1.32 21.45
C ALA A 68 -14.06 -1.20 20.01
N VAL A 69 -14.87 -0.19 19.70
CA VAL A 69 -15.50 -0.03 18.39
C VAL A 69 -15.74 1.44 18.06
N ARG A 70 -15.76 1.77 16.77
CA ARG A 70 -16.16 3.09 16.24
C ARG A 70 -17.23 2.97 15.16
N SER A 71 -18.05 1.93 15.26
CA SER A 71 -19.16 1.62 14.37
C SER A 71 -20.28 0.98 15.19
N VAL A 72 -21.51 1.42 14.96
CA VAL A 72 -22.70 0.83 15.59
C VAL A 72 -22.87 -0.64 15.19
N ALA A 73 -22.57 -1.00 13.93
CA ALA A 73 -22.67 -2.38 13.45
C ALA A 73 -21.70 -3.33 14.19
N HIS A 74 -20.43 -2.92 14.32
CA HIS A 74 -19.45 -3.70 15.08
C HIS A 74 -19.77 -3.77 16.57
N MET A 75 -20.47 -2.77 17.12
CA MET A 75 -20.93 -2.81 18.51
C MET A 75 -22.01 -3.87 18.70
N SER A 76 -23.01 -3.91 17.81
CA SER A 76 -24.06 -4.95 17.85
C SER A 76 -23.46 -6.35 17.79
N GLU A 77 -22.57 -6.57 16.81
CA GLU A 77 -21.86 -7.84 16.62
C GLU A 77 -21.07 -8.28 17.88
N LEU A 78 -20.39 -7.32 18.53
CA LEU A 78 -19.62 -7.59 19.74
C LEU A 78 -20.52 -7.93 20.94
N ILE A 79 -21.66 -7.24 21.09
CA ILE A 79 -22.64 -7.51 22.15
C ILE A 79 -23.27 -8.90 21.93
N GLU A 80 -23.72 -9.20 20.72
CA GLU A 80 -24.30 -10.51 20.36
C GLU A 80 -23.29 -11.66 20.59
N TRP A 81 -22.02 -11.43 20.28
CA TRP A 81 -20.95 -12.37 20.62
C TRP A 81 -20.77 -12.55 22.13
N GLY A 82 -20.73 -11.47 22.90
CA GLY A 82 -20.61 -11.52 24.36
C GLY A 82 -21.75 -12.29 25.02
N GLN A 83 -23.00 -12.06 24.56
CA GLN A 83 -24.18 -12.78 25.03
C GLN A 83 -24.11 -14.28 24.72
N ARG A 84 -23.74 -14.64 23.48
CA ARG A 84 -23.65 -16.04 23.03
C ARG A 84 -22.54 -16.82 23.71
N CYS A 85 -21.41 -16.18 23.99
CA CYS A 85 -20.24 -16.81 24.62
C CYS A 85 -20.22 -16.64 26.15
N ALA A 86 -21.27 -16.07 26.74
CA ALA A 86 -21.34 -15.76 28.17
C ALA A 86 -20.19 -14.88 28.70
N ILE A 87 -19.69 -13.96 27.87
CA ILE A 87 -18.60 -13.03 28.21
C ILE A 87 -19.15 -11.66 28.59
N THR A 88 -18.64 -11.09 29.69
CA THR A 88 -18.95 -9.73 30.11
C THR A 88 -18.07 -8.70 29.39
N LEU A 89 -18.68 -7.68 28.80
CA LEU A 89 -17.97 -6.58 28.15
C LEU A 89 -17.92 -5.36 29.09
N VAL A 90 -16.72 -4.89 29.41
CA VAL A 90 -16.52 -3.75 30.30
C VAL A 90 -15.86 -2.61 29.54
N PHE A 91 -16.52 -1.46 29.50
CA PHE A 91 -15.99 -0.25 28.87
C PHE A 91 -15.74 0.82 29.93
N GLY A 92 -14.47 1.17 30.10
CA GLY A 92 -14.07 2.34 30.88
C GLY A 92 -14.68 3.62 30.30
N MET A 93 -14.84 4.62 31.15
CA MET A 93 -15.40 5.93 30.78
C MET A 93 -14.43 7.02 31.24
N SER A 94 -14.45 8.16 30.56
CA SER A 94 -13.71 9.34 31.01
C SER A 94 -14.29 9.88 32.32
N GLU A 95 -13.39 10.38 33.19
CA GLU A 95 -13.62 11.19 34.41
C GLU A 95 -14.91 10.94 35.19
N GLY A 96 -14.80 10.19 36.30
CA GLY A 96 -15.81 10.13 37.36
C GLY A 96 -17.07 9.31 37.07
N ARG A 97 -17.24 8.79 35.84
CA ARG A 97 -18.36 7.93 35.47
C ARG A 97 -18.05 6.46 35.76
N GLN A 98 -19.06 5.72 36.24
CA GLN A 98 -18.96 4.27 36.38
C GLN A 98 -18.71 3.62 35.01
N PRO A 99 -17.90 2.55 34.96
CA PRO A 99 -17.68 1.81 33.74
C PRO A 99 -19.01 1.23 33.24
N LEU A 100 -19.19 1.22 31.92
CA LEU A 100 -20.33 0.56 31.32
C LEU A 100 -20.05 -0.94 31.27
N VAL A 101 -20.83 -1.71 32.00
CA VAL A 101 -20.75 -3.18 32.04
C VAL A 101 -21.94 -3.75 31.27
N VAL A 102 -21.65 -4.56 30.26
CA VAL A 102 -22.64 -5.31 29.47
C VAL A 102 -22.40 -6.78 29.76
N THR A 103 -23.21 -7.34 30.67
CA THR A 103 -23.20 -8.77 30.99
C THR A 103 -23.88 -9.59 29.89
N PRO A 104 -23.73 -10.92 29.87
CA PRO A 104 -24.41 -11.77 28.90
C PRO A 104 -25.95 -11.68 28.98
N GLN A 105 -26.49 -11.32 30.14
CA GLN A 105 -27.91 -11.10 30.39
C GLN A 105 -28.26 -9.61 30.47
N ALA A 106 -27.42 -8.73 29.89
CA ALA A 106 -27.62 -7.30 29.94
C ALA A 106 -29.02 -6.90 29.48
N ASP A 107 -29.63 -5.97 30.22
CA ASP A 107 -30.92 -5.42 29.88
C ASP A 107 -30.85 -4.51 28.64
N GLY A 108 -32.02 -4.20 28.08
CA GLY A 108 -32.11 -3.31 26.91
C GLY A 108 -31.54 -1.92 27.16
N ASP A 109 -31.45 -1.48 28.41
CA ASP A 109 -30.94 -0.16 28.77
C ASP A 109 -29.41 -0.09 28.73
N ALA A 110 -28.70 -1.11 29.24
CA ALA A 110 -27.25 -1.22 29.11
C ALA A 110 -26.81 -1.33 27.65
N ILE A 111 -27.52 -2.14 26.85
CA ILE A 111 -27.28 -2.27 25.41
C ILE A 111 -27.52 -0.92 24.71
N ARG A 112 -28.63 -0.25 24.99
CA ARG A 112 -28.95 1.08 24.44
C ARG A 112 -27.89 2.12 24.76
N ARG A 113 -27.42 2.18 26.02
CA ARG A 113 -26.31 3.09 26.42
C ARG A 113 -25.05 2.80 25.62
N CYS A 114 -24.70 1.51 25.45
CA CYS A 114 -23.55 1.08 24.68
C CYS A 114 -23.64 1.53 23.22
N MET A 115 -24.80 1.30 22.59
CA MET A 115 -25.09 1.68 21.21
C MET A 115 -25.08 3.20 21.00
N ASN A 116 -25.61 3.97 21.96
CA ASN A 116 -25.58 5.44 21.90
C ASN A 116 -24.15 5.98 21.96
N LEU A 117 -23.28 5.39 22.78
CA LEU A 117 -21.86 5.78 22.85
C LEU A 117 -21.12 5.41 21.55
N ALA A 118 -21.39 4.23 20.98
CA ALA A 118 -20.85 3.83 19.68
C ALA A 118 -21.30 4.78 18.56
N TYR A 119 -22.58 5.16 18.56
CA TYR A 119 -23.15 6.12 17.61
C TYR A 119 -22.51 7.51 17.76
N ALA A 120 -22.37 8.02 18.98
CA ALA A 120 -21.70 9.30 19.24
C ALA A 120 -20.26 9.30 18.73
N ALA A 121 -19.49 8.25 19.00
CA ALA A 121 -18.11 8.10 18.52
C ALA A 121 -18.05 8.00 16.98
N GLU A 122 -19.00 7.31 16.35
CA GLU A 122 -19.10 7.22 14.90
C GLU A 122 -19.40 8.59 14.27
N GLN A 123 -20.36 9.33 14.83
CA GLN A 123 -20.73 10.67 14.38
C GLN A 123 -19.58 11.67 14.55
N GLU A 124 -18.87 11.64 15.68
CA GLU A 124 -17.67 12.45 15.89
C GLU A 124 -16.60 12.13 14.83
N SER A 125 -16.34 10.84 14.57
CA SER A 125 -15.39 10.43 13.55
C SER A 125 -15.79 10.90 12.14
N ARG A 126 -17.08 10.84 11.81
CA ARG A 126 -17.63 11.35 10.54
C ARG A 126 -17.48 12.86 10.44
N ALA A 127 -17.83 13.59 11.49
CA ALA A 127 -17.69 15.04 11.56
C ALA A 127 -16.23 15.49 11.43
N LEU A 128 -15.29 14.83 12.13
CA LEU A 128 -13.85 15.06 11.98
C LEU A 128 -13.37 14.77 10.56
N SER A 129 -13.82 13.64 9.97
CA SER A 129 -13.47 13.30 8.59
C SER A 129 -13.96 14.36 7.61
N ALA A 130 -15.19 14.85 7.78
CA ALA A 130 -15.78 15.91 6.95
C ALA A 130 -15.00 17.22 7.11
N ARG A 131 -14.69 17.62 8.36
CA ARG A 131 -13.89 18.83 8.66
C ARG A 131 -12.48 18.77 8.06
N LEU A 132 -11.79 17.63 8.15
CA LEU A 132 -10.47 17.47 7.55
C LEU A 132 -10.54 17.49 6.02
N THR A 133 -11.59 16.89 5.45
CA THR A 133 -11.82 16.89 4.00
C THR A 133 -12.06 18.30 3.50
N SER A 134 -12.96 19.06 4.13
CA SER A 134 -13.23 20.46 3.78
C SER A 134 -12.00 21.34 3.99
N THR A 135 -11.22 21.12 5.05
CA THR A 135 -9.93 21.81 5.26
C THR A 135 -8.96 21.53 4.10
N HIS A 136 -8.80 20.27 3.70
CA HIS A 136 -7.95 19.91 2.57
C HIS A 136 -8.48 20.43 1.22
N GLU A 137 -9.80 20.59 1.06
CA GLU A 137 -10.42 21.24 -0.09
C GLU A 137 -10.08 22.72 -0.14
N ALA A 138 -10.27 23.45 0.97
CA ALA A 138 -9.93 24.86 1.07
C ALA A 138 -8.43 25.11 0.83
N LEU A 139 -7.55 24.27 1.40
CA LEU A 139 -6.10 24.35 1.13
C LEU A 139 -5.76 24.07 -0.34
N ARG A 140 -6.48 23.15 -1.01
CA ARG A 140 -6.30 22.91 -2.44
C ARG A 140 -6.75 24.09 -3.29
N ALA A 141 -7.90 24.67 -2.99
CA ALA A 141 -8.44 25.83 -3.70
C ALA A 141 -7.55 27.07 -3.56
N THR A 142 -6.85 27.20 -2.42
CA THR A 142 -5.98 28.36 -2.12
C THR A 142 -4.51 28.14 -2.43
N GLY A 143 -4.14 27.04 -3.10
CA GLY A 143 -2.72 26.75 -3.42
C GLY A 143 -1.84 26.40 -2.22
N ARG A 144 -2.42 26.24 -1.03
CA ARG A 144 -1.68 25.99 0.21
C ARG A 144 -1.30 24.52 0.38
N TYR A 145 -0.12 24.31 0.92
CA TYR A 145 0.44 23.02 1.25
C TYR A 145 -0.06 22.52 2.61
N GLY A 146 -0.89 21.47 2.59
CA GLY A 146 -1.49 20.85 3.79
C GLY A 146 -0.59 19.84 4.52
N GLY A 147 0.67 19.70 4.13
CA GLY A 147 1.60 18.75 4.74
C GLY A 147 1.71 17.41 4.00
N GLY A 148 2.54 16.52 4.55
CA GLY A 148 2.90 15.23 3.94
C GLY A 148 4.28 15.25 3.27
N LEU A 149 4.46 14.36 2.29
CA LEU A 149 5.66 14.28 1.47
C LEU A 149 5.62 15.36 0.39
N ALA A 150 6.62 16.25 0.37
CA ALA A 150 6.77 17.23 -0.69
C ALA A 150 7.08 16.52 -2.03
N PRO A 151 6.49 16.96 -3.16
CA PRO A 151 6.90 16.53 -4.49
C PRO A 151 8.41 16.71 -4.71
N PHE A 152 9.01 15.82 -5.49
CA PHE A 152 10.45 15.88 -5.78
C PHE A 152 10.80 17.17 -6.54
N GLY A 153 11.90 17.81 -6.17
CA GLY A 153 12.29 19.13 -6.67
C GLY A 153 11.74 20.31 -5.83
N TYR A 154 10.89 20.04 -4.84
CA TYR A 154 10.32 21.07 -3.96
C TYR A 154 10.68 20.86 -2.48
N LYS A 155 10.73 21.97 -1.75
CA LYS A 155 10.74 22.03 -0.29
C LYS A 155 9.58 22.88 0.22
N LYS A 156 9.23 22.68 1.49
CA LYS A 156 8.21 23.47 2.20
C LYS A 156 8.73 24.91 2.39
N ALA A 157 7.89 25.90 2.08
CA ALA A 157 8.20 27.31 2.27
C ALA A 157 6.96 28.08 2.77
N PRO A 158 7.09 29.25 3.41
CA PRO A 158 5.94 30.08 3.79
C PRO A 158 5.13 30.51 2.57
N HIS A 159 3.79 30.49 2.66
CA HIS A 159 2.93 30.94 1.57
C HIS A 159 2.99 32.47 1.38
N SER A 160 2.88 32.95 0.14
CA SER A 160 2.95 34.39 -0.19
C SER A 160 1.89 35.24 0.52
N SER A 161 0.74 34.65 0.82
CA SER A 161 -0.34 35.30 1.59
C SER A 161 -0.04 35.48 3.08
N GLY A 162 1.15 35.13 3.56
CA GLY A 162 1.55 35.20 4.98
C GLY A 162 0.91 34.14 5.90
N VAL A 163 -0.04 33.36 5.38
CA VAL A 163 -0.77 32.34 6.15
C VAL A 163 -0.56 30.96 5.54
N GLY A 164 0.00 30.06 6.35
CA GLY A 164 0.24 28.68 5.96
C GLY A 164 1.50 28.49 5.12
N TRP A 165 1.54 27.40 4.38
CA TRP A 165 2.74 26.94 3.67
C TRP A 165 2.45 26.77 2.18
N CYS A 166 3.47 26.96 1.35
CA CYS A 166 3.51 26.60 -0.06
C CYS A 166 4.71 25.66 -0.31
N LEU A 167 5.00 25.42 -1.59
CA LEU A 167 6.22 24.78 -2.03
C LEU A 167 7.12 25.77 -2.77
N ALA A 168 8.41 25.73 -2.48
CA ALA A 168 9.44 26.43 -3.22
C ALA A 168 10.43 25.43 -3.82
N PRO A 169 11.12 25.76 -4.93
CA PRO A 169 12.14 24.89 -5.48
C PRO A 169 13.23 24.57 -4.44
N ASP A 170 13.60 23.29 -4.34
CA ASP A 170 14.72 22.84 -3.54
C ASP A 170 15.96 22.77 -4.45
N PRO A 171 16.97 23.65 -4.28
CA PRO A 171 18.09 23.75 -5.22
C PRO A 171 18.79 22.40 -5.49
N GLU A 172 19.00 21.59 -4.45
CA GLU A 172 19.67 20.30 -4.59
C GLU A 172 18.86 19.30 -5.42
N THR A 173 17.57 19.14 -5.12
CA THR A 173 16.74 18.19 -5.86
C THR A 173 16.29 18.73 -7.21
N LEU A 174 16.24 20.05 -7.39
CA LEU A 174 15.99 20.70 -8.66
C LEU A 174 17.10 20.40 -9.67
N THR A 175 18.37 20.48 -9.26
CA THR A 175 19.50 20.06 -10.13
C THR A 175 19.35 18.61 -10.57
N VAL A 176 18.91 17.72 -9.68
CA VAL A 176 18.66 16.31 -10.02
C VAL A 176 17.48 16.17 -10.99
N VAL A 177 16.40 16.96 -10.82
CA VAL A 177 15.26 16.96 -11.75
C VAL A 177 15.72 17.35 -13.16
N HIS A 178 16.46 18.44 -13.32
CA HIS A 178 16.98 18.85 -14.63
C HIS A 178 17.90 17.79 -15.24
N ALA A 179 18.84 17.24 -14.47
CA ALA A 179 19.72 16.17 -14.96
C ALA A 179 18.94 14.92 -15.42
N ILE A 180 17.84 14.56 -14.74
CA ILE A 180 16.97 13.46 -15.17
C ILE A 180 16.26 13.80 -16.48
N VAL A 181 15.76 15.03 -16.63
CA VAL A 181 15.09 15.49 -17.86
C VAL A 181 16.06 15.47 -19.03
N ASP A 182 17.27 15.97 -18.84
CA ASP A 182 18.34 15.95 -19.85
C ASP A 182 18.71 14.52 -20.24
N ASP A 183 18.84 13.60 -19.26
CA ASP A 183 19.09 12.19 -19.52
C ASP A 183 17.97 11.55 -20.37
N VAL A 184 16.70 11.92 -20.08
CA VAL A 184 15.56 11.45 -20.88
C VAL A 184 15.69 11.96 -22.31
N HIS A 185 15.90 13.25 -22.53
CA HIS A 185 16.07 13.79 -23.88
C HIS A 185 17.28 13.20 -24.61
N SER A 186 18.36 12.92 -23.88
CA SER A 186 19.58 12.27 -24.40
C SER A 186 19.42 10.78 -24.76
N GLY A 187 18.24 10.20 -24.57
CA GLY A 187 17.97 8.82 -24.99
C GLY A 187 18.07 7.77 -23.88
N LEU A 188 18.44 8.13 -22.65
CA LEU A 188 18.55 7.15 -21.59
C LEU A 188 17.16 6.60 -21.22
N SER A 189 17.08 5.29 -21.00
CA SER A 189 15.87 4.66 -20.48
C SER A 189 15.67 5.01 -19.01
N LEU A 190 14.42 5.06 -18.54
CA LEU A 190 14.13 5.28 -17.10
C LEU A 190 14.78 4.22 -16.18
N VAL A 191 15.08 3.03 -16.72
CA VAL A 191 15.84 2.01 -15.97
C VAL A 191 17.30 2.43 -15.84
N ALA A 192 17.93 2.89 -16.92
CA ALA A 192 19.31 3.38 -16.90
C ALA A 192 19.46 4.60 -15.97
N ILE A 193 18.51 5.54 -16.03
CA ILE A 193 18.49 6.72 -15.15
C ILE A 193 18.35 6.29 -13.68
N ALA A 194 17.46 5.34 -13.36
CA ALA A 194 17.35 4.81 -12.00
C ALA A 194 18.68 4.22 -11.51
N HIS A 195 19.39 3.46 -12.34
CA HIS A 195 20.71 2.93 -11.98
C HIS A 195 21.76 4.03 -11.79
N LYS A 196 21.77 5.05 -12.66
CA LYS A 196 22.67 6.20 -12.54
C LYS A 196 22.46 6.93 -11.21
N LEU A 197 21.20 7.19 -10.82
CA LEU A 197 20.86 7.82 -9.54
C LEU A 197 21.27 6.95 -8.34
N GLU A 198 21.05 5.63 -8.41
CA GLU A 198 21.46 4.70 -7.35
C GLU A 198 22.97 4.63 -7.19
N ALA A 199 23.72 4.62 -8.30
CA ALA A 199 25.18 4.63 -8.31
C ALA A 199 25.75 5.94 -7.76
N ALA A 200 25.08 7.06 -8.03
CA ALA A 200 25.40 8.38 -7.47
C ALA A 200 24.95 8.54 -6.00
N GLY A 201 24.32 7.54 -5.38
CA GLY A 201 23.85 7.61 -3.99
C GLY A 201 22.67 8.56 -3.76
N VAL A 202 21.96 8.97 -4.83
CA VAL A 202 20.83 9.89 -4.72
C VAL A 202 19.64 9.17 -4.08
N LEU A 203 19.17 9.66 -2.92
CA LEU A 203 18.02 9.09 -2.22
C LEU A 203 16.71 9.37 -2.96
N VAL A 204 15.78 8.42 -2.91
CA VAL A 204 14.40 8.65 -3.37
C VAL A 204 13.70 9.68 -2.48
N PRO A 205 12.64 10.38 -2.97
CA PRO A 205 12.01 11.48 -2.22
C PRO A 205 11.56 11.10 -0.80
N ARG A 206 11.04 9.87 -0.64
CA ARG A 206 10.58 9.35 0.66
C ARG A 206 11.74 9.19 1.66
N ASP A 207 12.86 8.65 1.21
CA ASP A 207 14.02 8.38 2.07
C ASP A 207 14.75 9.69 2.39
N ARG A 208 14.88 10.61 1.42
CA ARG A 208 15.37 11.97 1.68
C ARG A 208 14.51 12.70 2.70
N HIS A 209 13.18 12.61 2.58
CA HIS A 209 12.28 13.19 3.57
C HIS A 209 12.44 12.56 4.95
N ALA A 210 12.60 11.24 5.05
CA ALA A 210 12.89 10.58 6.33
C ALA A 210 14.22 11.06 6.93
N GLN A 211 15.27 11.14 6.12
CA GLN A 211 16.60 11.64 6.52
C GLN A 211 16.54 13.07 7.05
N LEU A 212 15.87 13.99 6.34
CA LEU A 212 15.69 15.39 6.77
C LEU A 212 14.90 15.53 8.08
N GLN A 213 14.17 14.48 8.49
CA GLN A 213 13.41 14.44 9.74
C GLN A 213 14.13 13.62 10.83
N GLY A 214 15.37 13.19 10.60
CA GLY A 214 16.12 12.35 11.55
C GLY A 214 15.52 10.95 11.74
N ARG A 215 14.75 10.46 10.76
CA ARG A 215 14.08 9.15 10.79
C ARG A 215 14.85 8.13 9.96
N PRO A 216 14.81 6.84 10.32
CA PRO A 216 15.44 5.79 9.51
C PRO A 216 14.84 5.74 8.10
N THR A 217 15.69 5.47 7.11
CA THR A 217 15.31 5.29 5.71
C THR A 217 14.57 3.97 5.48
N GLY A 218 13.93 3.84 4.32
CA GLY A 218 13.26 2.61 3.94
C GLY A 218 11.94 2.37 4.66
N GLY A 219 11.75 1.14 5.14
CA GLY A 219 10.55 0.67 5.83
C GLY A 219 9.81 -0.46 5.11
N ARG A 220 8.66 -0.85 5.67
CA ARG A 220 7.93 -2.04 5.23
C ARG A 220 7.18 -1.83 3.92
N ARG A 221 7.41 -2.70 2.94
CA ARG A 221 6.71 -2.72 1.64
C ARG A 221 6.39 -4.15 1.21
N HIS A 222 5.11 -4.42 0.91
CA HIS A 222 4.63 -5.75 0.52
C HIS A 222 5.06 -6.86 1.51
N GLY A 223 4.96 -6.56 2.81
CA GLY A 223 5.28 -7.50 3.89
C GLY A 223 6.77 -7.64 4.22
N ARG A 224 7.68 -7.04 3.42
CA ARG A 224 9.14 -7.09 3.63
C ARG A 224 9.69 -5.77 4.11
N ASP A 225 10.70 -5.82 4.96
CA ASP A 225 11.44 -4.66 5.41
C ASP A 225 12.62 -4.37 4.47
N PHE A 226 12.89 -3.08 4.29
CA PHE A 226 13.95 -2.58 3.44
C PHE A 226 14.66 -1.46 4.20
N ASP A 227 15.99 -1.49 4.23
CA ASP A 227 16.79 -0.43 4.85
C ASP A 227 16.75 0.87 4.02
N ARG A 228 16.50 0.74 2.71
CA ARG A 228 16.33 1.86 1.77
C ARG A 228 15.35 1.53 0.66
N CYS A 229 14.59 2.54 0.23
CA CYS A 229 13.83 2.51 -0.99
C CYS A 229 14.75 2.83 -2.19
N ARG A 230 14.58 2.10 -3.29
CA ARG A 230 15.39 2.27 -4.51
C ARG A 230 14.64 3.06 -5.59
N TRP A 231 15.39 3.78 -6.41
CA TRP A 231 14.87 4.30 -7.68
C TRP A 231 14.43 3.15 -8.59
N THR A 232 13.28 3.34 -9.22
CA THR A 232 12.74 2.42 -10.22
C THR A 232 12.23 3.22 -11.41
N ALA A 233 12.16 2.58 -12.58
CA ALA A 233 11.53 3.21 -13.74
C ALA A 233 10.09 3.66 -13.45
N GLY A 234 9.35 2.91 -12.61
CA GLY A 234 7.98 3.27 -12.20
C GLY A 234 7.92 4.50 -11.30
N SER A 235 8.86 4.65 -10.35
CA SER A 235 8.90 5.85 -9.49
C SER A 235 9.32 7.08 -10.28
N LEU A 236 10.30 6.95 -11.18
CA LEU A 236 10.70 8.03 -12.09
C LEU A 236 9.55 8.41 -13.03
N SER A 237 8.91 7.44 -13.67
CA SER A 237 7.78 7.70 -14.56
C SER A 237 6.65 8.43 -13.84
N LYS A 238 6.37 8.08 -12.57
CA LYS A 238 5.36 8.78 -11.78
C LYS A 238 5.76 10.24 -11.53
N ILE A 239 7.01 10.51 -11.18
CA ILE A 239 7.50 11.88 -10.94
C ILE A 239 7.43 12.70 -12.23
N LEU A 240 8.00 12.17 -13.32
CA LEU A 240 8.16 12.86 -14.60
C LEU A 240 6.84 13.11 -15.35
N ARG A 241 5.80 12.31 -15.07
CA ARG A 241 4.47 12.47 -15.68
C ARG A 241 3.49 13.28 -14.84
N THR A 242 3.88 13.70 -13.63
CA THR A 242 2.97 14.46 -12.77
C THR A 242 3.11 15.96 -13.06
N PRO A 243 2.00 16.69 -13.32
CA PRO A 243 2.02 18.14 -13.55
C PRO A 243 2.57 19.00 -12.40
N THR A 244 2.92 18.39 -11.26
CA THR A 244 3.60 19.08 -10.16
C THR A 244 4.93 19.69 -10.59
N LEU A 245 5.59 19.17 -11.64
CA LEU A 245 6.80 19.80 -12.19
C LEU A 245 6.54 21.19 -12.80
N MET A 246 5.30 21.49 -13.20
CA MET A 246 4.86 22.81 -13.63
C MET A 246 4.30 23.65 -12.48
N GLY A 247 4.52 23.23 -11.22
CA GLY A 247 3.97 23.91 -10.05
C GLY A 247 2.48 23.67 -9.81
N HIS A 248 1.82 22.83 -10.63
CA HIS A 248 0.39 22.58 -10.49
C HIS A 248 0.06 21.84 -9.20
N ARG A 249 -1.01 22.28 -8.53
CA ARG A 249 -1.65 21.53 -7.46
C ARG A 249 -2.35 20.31 -8.07
N VAL A 250 -2.01 19.11 -7.59
CA VAL A 250 -2.59 17.85 -8.10
C VAL A 250 -3.43 17.16 -7.04
N HIS A 251 -4.62 16.69 -7.42
CA HIS A 251 -5.47 15.83 -6.61
C HIS A 251 -5.93 14.62 -7.43
N ARG A 252 -5.76 13.41 -6.88
CA ARG A 252 -6.09 12.13 -7.56
C ARG A 252 -5.50 12.03 -8.98
N GLY A 253 -4.29 12.57 -9.18
CA GLY A 253 -3.57 12.51 -10.45
C GLY A 253 -4.00 13.57 -11.49
N LYS A 254 -4.92 14.48 -11.15
CA LYS A 254 -5.36 15.57 -12.03
C LYS A 254 -4.98 16.93 -11.45
N THR A 255 -4.67 17.88 -12.33
CA THR A 255 -4.50 19.29 -11.99
C THR A 255 -5.80 19.83 -11.38
N VAL A 256 -5.67 20.49 -10.23
CA VAL A 256 -6.76 21.25 -9.60
C VAL A 256 -6.83 22.59 -10.32
N ARG A 257 -8.03 22.96 -10.74
CA ARG A 257 -8.30 24.21 -11.47
C ARG A 257 -9.22 25.11 -10.64
N ASP A 258 -9.12 26.41 -10.83
CA ASP A 258 -10.03 27.41 -10.27
C ASP A 258 -11.35 27.49 -11.06
N ALA A 259 -12.18 28.49 -10.75
CA ALA A 259 -13.50 28.67 -11.36
C ALA A 259 -13.39 29.02 -12.86
N GLU A 260 -12.31 29.69 -13.25
CA GLU A 260 -11.98 30.10 -14.60
C GLU A 260 -11.30 28.98 -15.41
N GLY A 261 -11.00 27.85 -14.77
CA GLY A 261 -10.36 26.70 -15.39
C GLY A 261 -8.83 26.79 -15.45
N SER A 262 -8.23 27.81 -14.84
CA SER A 262 -6.78 27.97 -14.76
C SER A 262 -6.17 27.01 -13.71
N PRO A 263 -4.97 26.47 -13.94
CA PRO A 263 -4.29 25.62 -12.96
C PRO A 263 -4.00 26.37 -11.66
N ILE A 264 -4.44 25.82 -10.53
CA ILE A 264 -4.02 26.33 -9.23
C ILE A 264 -2.59 25.89 -8.97
N LEU A 265 -1.71 26.84 -8.66
CA LEU A 265 -0.30 26.57 -8.35
C LEU A 265 -0.11 26.30 -6.86
N ILE A 266 0.78 25.36 -6.54
CA ILE A 266 1.26 25.10 -5.17
C ILE A 266 2.65 25.70 -4.91
N GLY A 267 3.36 26.03 -6.00
CA GLY A 267 4.69 26.59 -5.99
C GLY A 267 5.10 27.05 -7.39
N PRO A 268 6.27 27.70 -7.53
CA PRO A 268 6.81 28.08 -8.83
C PRO A 268 7.01 26.86 -9.74
N PRO A 269 6.81 26.97 -11.06
CA PRO A 269 7.11 25.88 -11.99
C PRO A 269 8.61 25.52 -11.95
N LEU A 270 8.93 24.22 -11.94
CA LEU A 270 10.30 23.72 -12.13
C LEU A 270 10.62 23.54 -13.63
N LEU A 271 9.59 23.26 -14.43
CA LEU A 271 9.62 23.19 -15.87
C LEU A 271 8.52 24.10 -16.43
N THR A 272 8.82 24.78 -17.52
CA THR A 272 7.82 25.47 -18.33
C THR A 272 6.84 24.46 -18.96
N GLU A 273 5.68 24.94 -19.41
CA GLU A 273 4.70 24.09 -20.11
C GLU A 273 5.32 23.43 -21.35
N ALA A 274 6.14 24.16 -22.10
CA ALA A 274 6.81 23.66 -23.30
C ALA A 274 7.83 22.54 -22.97
N GLU A 275 8.66 22.74 -21.95
CA GLU A 275 9.62 21.71 -21.50
C GLU A 275 8.90 20.47 -20.97
N PHE A 276 7.84 20.66 -20.18
CA PHE A 276 7.07 19.54 -19.65
C PHE A 276 6.37 18.76 -20.76
N GLN A 277 5.81 19.45 -21.77
CA GLN A 277 5.17 18.80 -22.91
C GLN A 277 6.20 18.04 -23.75
N ALA A 278 7.36 18.62 -24.04
CA ALA A 278 8.45 17.93 -24.75
C ALA A 278 8.92 16.67 -24.00
N LEU A 279 8.97 16.72 -22.67
CA LEU A 279 9.23 15.57 -21.82
C LEU A 279 8.13 14.51 -21.95
N GLN A 280 6.85 14.91 -21.92
CA GLN A 280 5.73 13.96 -22.09
C GLN A 280 5.78 13.28 -23.45
N ASP A 281 5.98 14.03 -24.53
CA ASP A 281 6.07 13.51 -25.90
C ASP A 281 7.19 12.48 -26.03
N THR A 282 8.35 12.78 -25.45
CA THR A 282 9.50 11.85 -25.41
C THR A 282 9.15 10.56 -24.65
N LEU A 283 8.49 10.67 -23.51
CA LEU A 283 8.09 9.52 -22.68
C LEU A 283 6.98 8.69 -23.34
N ASP A 284 6.07 9.32 -24.08
CA ASP A 284 4.97 8.68 -24.79
C ASP A 284 5.44 7.98 -26.06
N ALA A 285 6.31 8.61 -26.85
CA ALA A 285 6.94 8.00 -28.02
C ALA A 285 7.72 6.73 -27.66
N ARG A 286 8.36 6.70 -26.47
CA ARG A 286 9.08 5.52 -25.96
C ARG A 286 8.17 4.51 -25.26
N SER A 287 6.91 4.85 -25.03
CA SER A 287 5.99 3.93 -24.37
C SER A 287 5.59 2.81 -25.34
N ASN A 288 6.13 1.61 -25.13
CA ASN A 288 5.88 0.44 -26.00
C ASN A 288 4.43 -0.10 -25.92
N GLY A 289 3.45 0.68 -25.45
CA GLY A 289 2.05 0.24 -25.28
C GLY A 289 1.88 -0.99 -24.39
N ILE A 290 2.88 -1.31 -23.55
CA ILE A 290 2.84 -2.45 -22.64
C ILE A 290 2.06 -2.02 -21.40
N HIS A 291 0.74 -2.11 -21.48
CA HIS A 291 -0.13 -1.94 -20.33
C HIS A 291 -0.18 -3.24 -19.56
N PRO A 292 0.29 -3.30 -18.29
CA PRO A 292 -0.01 -4.42 -17.44
C PRO A 292 -1.52 -4.41 -17.17
N GLN A 293 -2.28 -5.17 -17.97
CA GLN A 293 -3.64 -5.51 -17.62
C GLN A 293 -3.59 -6.30 -16.31
N ARG A 294 -4.22 -5.78 -15.26
CA ARG A 294 -4.54 -6.57 -14.07
C ARG A 294 -5.62 -7.58 -14.48
N ARG A 295 -5.24 -8.66 -15.16
CA ARG A 295 -6.02 -9.89 -14.99
C ARG A 295 -5.81 -10.29 -13.54
N ALA A 296 -6.87 -10.21 -12.74
CA ALA A 296 -6.82 -10.55 -11.32
C ALA A 296 -6.36 -12.01 -11.07
N THR A 297 -6.28 -12.84 -12.12
CA THR A 297 -6.16 -14.29 -12.02
C THR A 297 -5.35 -14.91 -13.18
N SER A 298 -4.16 -14.38 -13.54
CA SER A 298 -3.28 -15.21 -14.39
C SER A 298 -2.68 -16.35 -13.55
N LEU A 299 -2.86 -17.59 -14.00
CA LEU A 299 -2.62 -18.84 -13.27
C LEU A 299 -1.26 -18.86 -12.52
N LEU A 300 -0.20 -18.36 -13.16
CA LEU A 300 1.17 -18.55 -12.67
C LEU A 300 1.77 -17.34 -11.92
N ILE A 301 0.94 -16.36 -11.50
CA ILE A 301 1.44 -15.28 -10.62
C ILE A 301 1.89 -15.87 -9.28
N GLY A 302 3.19 -15.79 -9.01
CA GLY A 302 3.81 -16.33 -7.80
C GLY A 302 4.29 -17.77 -7.94
N VAL A 303 3.92 -18.47 -9.02
CA VAL A 303 4.40 -19.83 -9.37
C VAL A 303 5.57 -19.73 -10.36
N ALA A 304 5.51 -18.79 -11.31
CA ALA A 304 6.55 -18.59 -12.32
C ALA A 304 7.72 -17.71 -11.81
N HIS A 305 8.95 -18.19 -12.00
CA HIS A 305 10.18 -17.53 -11.60
C HIS A 305 11.17 -17.42 -12.77
N CYS A 306 11.95 -16.35 -12.80
CA CYS A 306 13.03 -16.19 -13.78
C CYS A 306 14.27 -16.92 -13.28
N ALA A 307 14.86 -17.82 -14.07
CA ALA A 307 16.08 -18.54 -13.69
C ALA A 307 17.27 -17.59 -13.46
N GLY A 308 17.37 -16.50 -14.23
CA GLY A 308 18.52 -15.59 -14.16
C GLY A 308 18.62 -14.71 -12.91
N CYS A 309 17.52 -14.46 -12.20
CA CYS A 309 17.53 -13.67 -10.95
C CYS A 309 16.70 -14.28 -9.82
N ASN A 310 16.21 -15.52 -10.02
CA ASN A 310 15.30 -16.23 -9.14
C ASN A 310 13.96 -15.52 -8.82
N GLY A 311 13.75 -14.32 -9.35
CA GLY A 311 12.62 -13.49 -8.97
C GLY A 311 11.34 -13.85 -9.72
N ARG A 312 10.20 -13.56 -9.09
CA ARG A 312 8.86 -13.76 -9.66
C ARG A 312 8.71 -13.10 -11.03
N MET A 313 8.05 -13.81 -11.94
CA MET A 313 7.61 -13.30 -13.23
C MET A 313 6.17 -12.79 -13.13
N TYR A 314 5.82 -11.83 -13.96
CA TYR A 314 4.50 -11.20 -13.96
C TYR A 314 3.91 -11.20 -15.36
N PHE A 315 2.59 -11.39 -15.42
CA PHE A 315 1.83 -11.31 -16.64
C PHE A 315 1.83 -9.87 -17.20
N ALA A 316 2.01 -9.75 -18.51
CA ALA A 316 1.98 -8.48 -19.23
C ALA A 316 1.39 -8.68 -20.62
N THR A 317 0.46 -7.80 -20.99
CA THR A 317 -0.08 -7.71 -22.35
C THR A 317 0.65 -6.63 -23.13
N ARG A 318 0.78 -6.81 -24.45
CA ARG A 318 1.28 -5.77 -25.36
C ARG A 318 0.16 -5.40 -26.32
N LYS A 319 -0.01 -4.10 -26.62
CA LYS A 319 -1.05 -3.62 -27.53
C LYS A 319 -1.00 -4.28 -28.92
N ALA A 320 0.18 -4.68 -29.37
CA ALA A 320 0.41 -5.30 -30.69
C ALA A 320 -0.02 -6.78 -30.79
N TYR A 321 -0.34 -7.46 -29.69
CA TYR A 321 -0.62 -8.90 -29.70
C TYR A 321 -1.88 -9.25 -28.89
N THR A 322 -2.62 -10.25 -29.36
CA THR A 322 -3.82 -10.78 -28.68
C THR A 322 -3.50 -11.64 -27.47
N TYR A 323 -2.23 -12.01 -27.27
CA TYR A 323 -1.76 -12.83 -26.15
C TYR A 323 -0.88 -12.03 -25.18
N GLY A 324 -0.79 -12.52 -23.93
CA GLY A 324 0.11 -11.99 -22.91
C GLY A 324 1.37 -12.84 -22.72
N ASP A 325 2.35 -12.27 -22.03
CA ASP A 325 3.61 -12.92 -21.65
C ASP A 325 3.77 -12.94 -20.13
N TYR A 326 4.35 -14.01 -19.57
CA TYR A 326 5.03 -13.90 -18.28
C TYR A 326 6.44 -13.38 -18.53
N ALA A 327 6.80 -12.29 -17.85
CA ALA A 327 8.11 -11.67 -17.99
C ALA A 327 8.78 -11.43 -16.64
N CYS A 328 10.11 -11.59 -16.63
CA CYS A 328 10.95 -11.11 -15.54
C CYS A 328 10.75 -9.60 -15.38
N ARG A 329 10.43 -9.16 -14.15
CA ARG A 329 10.27 -7.75 -13.80
C ARG A 329 11.30 -7.29 -12.77
N ALA A 330 12.56 -7.72 -12.92
CA ALA A 330 13.65 -7.30 -12.05
C ALA A 330 13.78 -5.76 -11.99
N SER A 331 13.69 -5.09 -13.13
CA SER A 331 13.75 -3.62 -13.22
C SER A 331 12.60 -2.93 -12.47
N ALA A 332 11.40 -3.49 -12.49
CA ALA A 332 10.27 -2.97 -11.72
C ALA A 332 10.47 -3.12 -10.20
N ARG A 333 11.36 -4.04 -9.77
CA ARG A 333 11.79 -4.21 -8.38
C ARG A 333 13.02 -3.36 -8.02
N GLY A 334 13.56 -2.57 -8.94
CA GLY A 334 14.79 -1.80 -8.72
C GLY A 334 16.05 -2.67 -8.71
N THR A 335 16.04 -3.78 -9.46
CA THR A 335 17.17 -4.73 -9.57
C THR A 335 17.48 -5.03 -11.03
N THR A 336 18.73 -5.39 -11.34
CA THR A 336 19.12 -5.84 -12.69
C THR A 336 19.14 -7.36 -12.73
N CYS A 337 18.60 -7.94 -13.79
CA CYS A 337 18.76 -9.36 -14.08
C CYS A 337 19.70 -9.49 -15.29
N ALA A 338 20.78 -10.26 -15.15
CA ALA A 338 21.72 -10.51 -16.25
C ALA A 338 21.06 -11.32 -17.39
N ALA A 339 20.12 -12.19 -17.04
CA ALA A 339 19.43 -13.06 -17.98
C ALA A 339 17.88 -12.98 -17.82
N PRO A 340 17.24 -11.84 -18.17
CA PRO A 340 15.81 -11.68 -17.99
C PRO A 340 15.04 -12.58 -18.97
N ALA A 341 14.20 -13.45 -18.42
CA ALA A 341 13.36 -14.35 -19.20
C ALA A 341 11.97 -13.75 -19.50
N ALA A 342 11.41 -14.10 -20.65
CA ALA A 342 10.01 -13.91 -20.99
C ALA A 342 9.50 -15.11 -21.80
N ILE A 343 8.23 -15.45 -21.63
CA ILE A 343 7.56 -16.54 -22.33
C ILE A 343 6.08 -16.23 -22.49
N ARG A 344 5.45 -16.72 -23.58
CA ARG A 344 4.01 -16.56 -23.82
C ARG A 344 3.22 -17.23 -22.70
N ALA A 345 2.20 -16.55 -22.21
CA ALA A 345 1.43 -16.99 -21.04
C ALA A 345 0.74 -18.34 -21.28
N GLY A 346 0.01 -18.49 -22.39
CA GLY A 346 -0.68 -19.75 -22.72
C GLY A 346 0.25 -20.96 -22.75
N TRP A 347 1.44 -20.82 -23.32
CA TRP A 347 2.43 -21.90 -23.36
C TRP A 347 2.95 -22.31 -21.98
N LEU A 348 3.23 -21.32 -21.12
CA LEU A 348 3.71 -21.61 -19.77
C LEU A 348 2.58 -22.19 -18.91
N ASP A 349 1.36 -21.67 -19.07
CA ASP A 349 0.15 -22.16 -18.40
C ASP A 349 -0.09 -23.64 -18.78
N GLU A 350 -0.15 -23.96 -20.08
CA GLU A 350 -0.31 -25.33 -20.61
C GLU A 350 0.79 -26.28 -20.12
N TYR A 351 2.06 -25.87 -20.23
CA TYR A 351 3.19 -26.66 -19.74
C TYR A 351 3.07 -26.97 -18.24
N THR A 352 2.74 -25.96 -17.43
CA THR A 352 2.65 -26.12 -15.97
C THR A 352 1.49 -27.02 -15.59
N VAL A 353 0.33 -26.86 -16.24
CA VAL A 353 -0.85 -27.70 -16.00
C VAL A 353 -0.57 -29.16 -16.37
N SER A 354 0.08 -29.42 -17.52
CA SER A 354 0.46 -30.78 -17.92
C SER A 354 1.36 -31.43 -16.88
N ARG A 355 2.47 -30.75 -16.52
CA ARG A 355 3.43 -31.27 -15.53
C ARG A 355 2.82 -31.49 -14.15
N TYR A 356 1.92 -30.60 -13.73
CA TYR A 356 1.24 -30.74 -12.45
C TYR A 356 0.27 -31.93 -12.44
N ARG A 357 -0.48 -32.16 -13.52
CA ARG A 357 -1.35 -33.33 -13.65
C ARG A 357 -0.56 -34.64 -13.66
N GLU A 358 0.57 -34.68 -14.37
CA GLU A 358 1.51 -35.81 -14.37
C GLU A 358 2.04 -36.10 -12.96
N ALA A 359 2.37 -35.07 -12.18
CA ALA A 359 3.02 -35.22 -10.88
C ALA A 359 2.04 -35.55 -9.73
N VAL A 360 0.80 -35.06 -9.77
CA VAL A 360 -0.16 -35.12 -8.64
C VAL A 360 -1.40 -35.95 -8.96
N ALA A 361 -1.55 -36.48 -10.19
CA ALA A 361 -2.68 -37.29 -10.65
C ALA A 361 -4.05 -36.65 -10.33
N VAL A 362 -4.28 -35.45 -10.88
CA VAL A 362 -5.47 -34.63 -10.61
C VAL A 362 -6.33 -34.49 -11.86
N ASP A 363 -7.59 -34.91 -11.79
CA ASP A 363 -8.57 -34.81 -12.89
C ASP A 363 -9.43 -33.53 -12.88
N GLY A 364 -9.21 -32.65 -11.90
CA GLY A 364 -9.97 -31.40 -11.72
C GLY A 364 -9.37 -30.14 -12.34
N GLU A 365 -10.03 -29.00 -12.10
CA GLU A 365 -9.53 -27.67 -12.46
C GLU A 365 -8.25 -27.34 -11.67
N VAL A 366 -7.22 -26.90 -12.39
CA VAL A 366 -5.95 -26.48 -11.80
C VAL A 366 -6.01 -24.98 -11.55
N THR A 367 -6.20 -24.60 -10.29
CA THR A 367 -6.26 -23.20 -9.86
C THR A 367 -4.92 -22.73 -9.32
N ARG A 368 -4.71 -21.41 -9.32
CA ARG A 368 -3.50 -20.77 -8.79
C ARG A 368 -3.30 -21.08 -7.31
N GLU A 369 -4.37 -21.03 -6.52
CA GLU A 369 -4.35 -21.27 -5.08
C GLU A 369 -3.87 -22.70 -4.78
N ARG A 370 -4.29 -23.66 -5.61
CA ARG A 370 -3.85 -25.06 -5.52
C ARG A 370 -2.36 -25.20 -5.86
N LEU A 371 -1.91 -24.62 -6.98
CA LEU A 371 -0.49 -24.63 -7.36
C LEU A 371 0.40 -24.04 -6.26
N LEU A 372 -0.03 -22.94 -5.64
CA LEU A 372 0.72 -22.30 -4.55
C LEU A 372 0.71 -23.13 -3.27
N ARG A 373 -0.41 -23.76 -2.92
CA ARG A 373 -0.53 -24.65 -1.75
C ARG A 373 0.42 -25.84 -1.87
N ASP A 374 0.50 -26.43 -3.05
CA ASP A 374 1.33 -27.61 -3.31
C ASP A 374 2.80 -27.24 -3.58
N GLY A 375 3.18 -25.98 -3.37
CA GLY A 375 4.55 -25.51 -3.54
C GLY A 375 5.06 -25.60 -4.97
N VAL A 376 4.16 -25.60 -5.96
CA VAL A 376 4.54 -25.70 -7.37
C VAL A 376 5.36 -24.47 -7.77
N ARG A 377 6.42 -24.74 -8.51
CA ARG A 377 7.32 -23.72 -9.02
C ARG A 377 7.74 -24.05 -10.44
N VAL A 378 7.68 -23.04 -11.30
CA VAL A 378 8.22 -23.14 -12.66
C VAL A 378 9.27 -22.07 -12.89
N THR A 379 10.48 -22.47 -13.24
CA THR A 379 11.57 -21.56 -13.59
C THR A 379 11.76 -21.47 -15.09
N VAL A 380 11.89 -20.24 -15.59
CA VAL A 380 12.06 -19.95 -17.02
C VAL A 380 13.44 -19.32 -17.24
N ALA A 381 14.26 -19.99 -18.05
CA ALA A 381 15.55 -19.47 -18.51
C ALA A 381 15.38 -18.44 -19.63
N LYS A 382 16.39 -17.56 -19.80
CA LYS A 382 16.39 -16.55 -20.86
C LYS A 382 16.30 -17.23 -22.24
N GLY A 383 15.52 -16.64 -23.13
CA GLY A 383 15.37 -17.10 -24.51
C GLY A 383 15.97 -16.12 -25.49
N ARG A 384 15.95 -16.50 -26.78
CA ARG A 384 16.26 -15.57 -27.87
C ARG A 384 15.38 -14.33 -27.76
N SER A 385 16.01 -13.16 -27.71
CA SER A 385 15.36 -11.87 -27.78
C SER A 385 14.98 -11.60 -29.23
N GLY A 386 13.72 -11.80 -29.61
CA GLY A 386 13.26 -11.48 -30.95
C GLY A 386 11.75 -11.39 -31.00
N GLY A 387 11.22 -10.24 -31.41
CA GLY A 387 9.79 -10.04 -31.70
C GLY A 387 9.34 -10.64 -33.03
N GLY A 388 10.14 -11.53 -33.62
CA GLY A 388 9.90 -12.14 -34.93
C GLY A 388 8.90 -13.31 -34.88
N PRO A 389 8.49 -13.81 -36.06
CA PRO A 389 7.53 -14.92 -36.20
C PRO A 389 7.98 -16.23 -35.54
N GLU A 390 9.27 -16.39 -35.24
CA GLU A 390 9.82 -17.51 -34.45
C GLU A 390 9.19 -17.64 -33.05
N ARG A 391 8.58 -16.57 -32.52
CA ARG A 391 7.73 -16.63 -31.29
C ARG A 391 6.45 -17.45 -31.44
N LEU A 392 6.18 -18.05 -32.61
CA LEU A 392 5.02 -18.90 -32.87
C LEU A 392 5.36 -20.40 -32.86
N ALA A 393 6.63 -20.78 -32.86
CA ALA A 393 7.10 -22.17 -32.99
C ALA A 393 6.96 -23.05 -31.72
N GLY A 394 6.04 -22.71 -30.82
CA GLY A 394 5.82 -23.43 -29.56
C GLY A 394 6.86 -23.11 -28.46
N PRO A 395 6.60 -23.53 -27.20
CA PRO A 395 7.55 -23.31 -26.12
C PRO A 395 8.78 -24.19 -26.27
N ASP A 396 9.95 -23.56 -26.28
CA ASP A 396 11.22 -24.26 -26.04
C ASP A 396 11.27 -24.75 -24.58
N THR A 397 10.81 -25.99 -24.36
CA THR A 397 10.68 -26.62 -23.05
C THR A 397 12.02 -26.88 -22.38
N SER A 398 13.13 -26.92 -23.13
CA SER A 398 14.48 -27.06 -22.58
C SER A 398 14.85 -25.90 -21.64
N ARG A 399 14.15 -24.77 -21.76
CA ARG A 399 14.32 -23.57 -20.93
C ARG A 399 13.43 -23.57 -19.69
N LEU A 400 12.62 -24.59 -19.48
CA LEU A 400 11.64 -24.67 -18.42
C LEU A 400 12.03 -25.76 -17.42
N THR A 401 11.99 -25.43 -16.13
CA THR A 401 12.12 -26.41 -15.05
C THR A 401 10.87 -26.34 -14.19
N PHE A 402 10.31 -27.48 -13.85
CA PHE A 402 9.12 -27.61 -13.01
C PHE A 402 9.52 -28.37 -11.74
N THR A 403 9.12 -27.85 -10.58
CA THR A 403 9.25 -28.55 -9.31
C THR A 403 7.95 -28.44 -8.53
N VAL A 404 7.62 -29.48 -7.77
CA VAL A 404 6.55 -29.49 -6.77
C VAL A 404 7.24 -29.51 -5.42
N GLY A 405 6.72 -28.77 -4.45
CA GLY A 405 7.24 -28.87 -3.09
C GLY A 405 7.05 -30.31 -2.64
N SER A 406 8.13 -31.02 -2.31
CA SER A 406 8.01 -32.29 -1.61
C SER A 406 7.31 -32.00 -0.30
N SER A 407 6.02 -32.30 -0.23
CA SER A 407 5.35 -32.61 1.03
C SER A 407 6.10 -33.81 1.60
N HIS A 408 7.12 -33.53 2.41
CA HIS A 408 7.59 -34.55 3.35
C HIS A 408 6.45 -34.78 4.35
N PRO A 409 6.19 -36.05 4.70
CA PRO A 409 5.05 -36.48 5.52
C PRO A 409 5.02 -35.86 6.91
#